data_AF-J9DLC6-F1
#
_entry.id   AF-J9DLC6-F1
#
_cell.length_a   1.000
_cell.length_b   1.000
_cell.length_c   1.000
_cell.angle_alpha   90.00
_cell.angle_beta   90.00
_cell.angle_gamma   90.00
#
_symmetry.space_group_name_H-M   'P 1'
#
loop_
_entity.id
_entity.type
_entity.pdbx_description
1 polymer ?
#
loop_
_entity_poly.entity_id
_entity_poly.type
_entity_poly.pdbx_seq_one_letter_code
_entity_poly.pdbx_strand_id
1 'polypeptide(L)'
;MLVYRFRAADPSYAKMFRQEVDAFCDRLRKRGKDKRDAAIAEYETEEKAKRIAASPGGMDPQEVYESLPEDMRAAFDSQEVARLQEVAEKMDREVFTYHLQRCIDSGLWIPDANAAKEETVNNN
;
A
#
# COMPACT_ATOMS: atom_id res chain seq x y z
N MET A 1 43.24 36.65 7.75
CA MET A 1 44.22 35.62 8.20
C MET A 1 43.78 34.17 7.94
N LEU A 2 42.49 33.81 8.09
CA LEU A 2 42.01 32.43 7.89
C LEU A 2 42.23 31.88 6.46
N VAL A 3 41.99 32.69 5.42
CA VAL A 3 42.09 32.27 4.01
C VAL A 3 43.53 31.89 3.61
N TYR A 4 44.55 32.54 4.20
CA TYR A 4 45.95 32.29 3.87
C TYR A 4 46.48 30.97 4.44
N ARG A 5 45.95 30.54 5.60
CA ARG A 5 46.32 29.26 6.23
C ARG A 5 45.71 28.05 5.50
N PHE A 6 44.51 28.18 4.94
CA PHE A 6 43.92 27.13 4.11
C PHE A 6 44.67 26.93 2.78
N ARG A 7 45.20 28.02 2.20
CA ARG A 7 45.99 27.97 0.96
C ARG A 7 47.38 27.36 1.13
N ALA A 8 47.93 27.43 2.34
CA ALA A 8 49.22 26.84 2.71
C ALA A 8 49.08 25.51 3.47
N ALA A 9 47.87 24.95 3.56
CA ALA A 9 47.61 23.71 4.26
C ALA A 9 48.19 22.52 3.48
N ASP A 10 48.74 21.56 4.23
CA ASP A 10 49.29 20.33 3.67
C ASP A 10 48.22 19.63 2.77
N PRO A 11 48.57 19.19 1.54
CA PRO A 11 47.64 18.54 0.63
C PRO A 11 46.91 17.32 1.24
N SER A 12 47.55 16.61 2.17
CA SER A 12 46.97 15.50 2.92
C SER A 12 45.86 15.98 3.87
N TYR A 13 46.11 17.08 4.59
CA TYR A 13 45.12 17.69 5.48
C TYR A 13 43.91 18.22 4.71
N ALA A 14 44.15 18.90 3.57
CA ALA A 14 43.06 19.39 2.72
C ALA A 14 42.20 18.25 2.15
N LYS A 15 42.80 17.10 1.84
CA LYS A 15 42.08 15.90 1.40
C LYS A 15 41.20 15.31 2.51
N MET A 16 41.75 15.13 3.71
CA MET A 16 40.99 14.62 4.87
C MET A 16 39.82 15.53 5.21
N PHE A 17 40.06 16.84 5.24
CA PHE A 17 39.00 17.83 5.49
C PHE A 17 37.86 17.74 4.47
N ARG A 18 38.18 17.60 3.17
CA ARG A 18 37.15 17.42 2.14
C ARG A 18 36.37 16.12 2.31
N GLN A 19 37.04 15.02 2.63
CA GLN A 19 36.38 13.75 2.91
C GLN A 19 35.44 13.83 4.11
N GLU A 20 35.82 14.54 5.17
CA GLU A 20 34.96 14.77 6.34
C GLU A 20 33.73 15.63 5.98
N VAL A 21 33.93 16.68 5.19
CA VAL A 21 32.83 17.54 4.70
C VAL A 21 31.88 16.75 3.81
N ASP A 22 32.39 15.91 2.90
CA ASP A 22 31.58 15.07 2.04
C ASP A 22 30.78 14.04 2.85
N ALA A 23 31.45 13.36 3.80
CA ALA A 23 30.78 12.43 4.71
C ALA A 23 29.71 13.12 5.56
N PHE A 24 29.91 14.38 5.96
CA PHE A 24 28.90 15.16 6.66
C PHE A 24 27.71 15.53 5.77
N CYS A 25 27.97 15.99 4.54
CA CYS A 25 26.94 16.26 3.54
C CYS A 25 26.09 15.02 3.25
N ASP A 26 26.72 13.85 3.16
CA ASP A 26 26.01 12.58 2.92
C ASP A 26 25.09 12.19 4.07
N ARG A 27 25.52 12.41 5.32
CA ARG A 27 24.64 12.23 6.49
C ARG A 27 23.44 13.16 6.47
N LEU A 28 23.64 14.43 6.08
CA LEU A 28 22.54 15.40 5.94
C LEU A 28 21.56 14.99 4.84
N ARG A 29 22.07 14.58 3.67
CA ARG A 29 21.25 14.07 2.56
C ARG A 29 20.45 12.84 2.99
N LYS A 30 21.08 11.90 3.70
CA LYS A 30 20.41 10.71 4.22
C LYS A 30 19.28 11.08 5.16
N ARG A 31 19.53 11.93 6.16
CA ARG A 31 18.48 12.41 7.07
C ARG A 31 17.33 13.12 6.34
N GLY A 32 17.65 13.90 5.31
CA GLY A 32 16.64 14.55 4.47
C GLY A 32 15.75 13.54 3.73
N LYS A 33 16.36 12.49 3.15
CA LYS A 33 15.63 11.38 2.54
C LYS A 33 14.78 10.63 3.56
N ASP A 34 15.36 10.23 4.69
CA ASP A 34 14.65 9.50 5.75
C ASP A 34 13.41 10.26 6.23
N LYS A 35 13.52 11.59 6.42
CA LYS A 35 12.38 12.43 6.83
C LYS A 35 11.31 12.54 5.74
N ARG A 36 11.72 12.65 4.47
CA ARG A 36 10.79 12.68 3.34
C ARG A 36 10.06 11.34 3.21
N ASP A 37 10.79 10.24 3.28
CA ASP A 37 10.26 8.90 3.09
C ASP A 37 9.33 8.54 4.27
N ALA A 38 9.64 8.97 5.50
CA ALA A 38 8.72 8.85 6.63
C ALA A 38 7.41 9.63 6.44
N ALA A 39 7.48 10.88 5.92
CA ALA A 39 6.29 11.68 5.65
C ALA A 39 5.42 11.08 4.51
N ILE A 40 6.06 10.48 3.49
CA ILE A 40 5.36 9.77 2.42
C ILE A 40 4.67 8.52 2.98
N ALA A 41 5.36 7.73 3.81
CA ALA A 41 4.79 6.54 4.42
C ALA A 41 3.58 6.85 5.31
N GLU A 42 3.63 7.92 6.12
CA GLU A 42 2.50 8.37 6.94
C GLU A 42 1.29 8.75 6.08
N TYR A 43 1.51 9.51 5.01
CA TYR A 43 0.46 9.86 4.05
C TYR A 43 -0.17 8.61 3.38
N GLU A 44 0.66 7.65 2.97
CA GLU A 44 0.17 6.39 2.40
C GLU A 44 -0.66 5.58 3.40
N THR A 45 -0.28 5.56 4.69
CA THR A 45 -1.05 4.87 5.72
C THR A 45 -2.39 5.53 6.01
N GLU A 46 -2.45 6.86 6.02
CA GLU A 46 -3.71 7.59 6.21
C GLU A 46 -4.65 7.41 5.02
N GLU A 47 -4.15 7.46 3.79
CA GLU A 47 -4.95 7.22 2.59
C GLU A 47 -5.40 5.76 2.46
N LYS A 48 -4.61 4.79 2.94
CA LYS A 48 -5.07 3.40 3.10
C LYS A 48 -6.17 3.31 4.15
N ALA A 49 -6.02 3.94 5.31
CA ALA A 49 -7.01 3.92 6.37
C ALA A 49 -8.35 4.55 5.93
N LYS A 50 -8.32 5.67 5.19
CA LYS A 50 -9.54 6.28 4.62
C LYS A 50 -10.22 5.39 3.58
N ARG A 51 -9.44 4.70 2.73
CA ARG A 51 -9.97 3.72 1.77
C ARG A 51 -10.64 2.54 2.47
N ILE A 52 -9.99 2.00 3.50
CA ILE A 52 -10.53 0.92 4.33
C ILE A 52 -11.83 1.35 5.03
N ALA A 53 -11.87 2.56 5.61
CA ALA A 53 -13.04 3.07 6.32
C ALA A 53 -14.25 3.39 5.42
N ALA A 54 -14.03 3.60 4.12
CA ALA A 54 -15.10 3.85 3.14
C ALA A 54 -15.74 2.55 2.59
N SER A 55 -15.13 1.38 2.86
CA SER A 55 -15.68 0.09 2.45
C SER A 55 -16.71 -0.43 3.46
N PRO A 56 -17.83 -1.05 3.02
CA PRO A 56 -18.93 -1.50 3.88
C PRO A 56 -18.52 -2.41 5.05
N GLY A 57 -17.45 -3.20 4.89
CA GLY A 57 -16.90 -4.10 5.92
C GLY A 57 -15.51 -3.74 6.43
N GLY A 58 -15.00 -2.53 6.16
CA GLY A 58 -13.68 -2.14 6.67
C GLY A 58 -12.51 -2.94 6.08
N MET A 59 -12.62 -3.38 4.83
CA MET A 59 -11.58 -4.13 4.11
C MET A 59 -11.38 -3.52 2.71
N ASP A 60 -10.12 -3.36 2.28
CA ASP A 60 -9.78 -2.75 0.99
C ASP A 60 -10.08 -3.76 -0.16
N PRO A 61 -10.93 -3.41 -1.15
CA PRO A 61 -11.21 -4.26 -2.31
C PRO A 61 -9.95 -4.70 -3.05
N GLN A 62 -8.94 -3.84 -3.13
CA GLN A 62 -7.68 -4.15 -3.81
C GLN A 62 -6.89 -5.22 -3.04
N GLU A 63 -6.83 -5.12 -1.71
CA GLU A 63 -6.14 -6.12 -0.88
C GLU A 63 -6.87 -7.47 -0.90
N VAL A 64 -8.20 -7.45 -0.88
CA VAL A 64 -9.00 -8.67 -1.02
C VAL A 64 -8.70 -9.32 -2.37
N TYR A 65 -8.82 -8.58 -3.46
CA TYR A 65 -8.52 -9.06 -4.80
C TYR A 65 -7.08 -9.62 -4.91
N GLU A 66 -6.10 -8.94 -4.32
CA GLU A 66 -4.71 -9.39 -4.28
C GLU A 66 -4.51 -10.68 -3.46
N SER A 67 -5.33 -10.89 -2.43
CA SER A 67 -5.30 -12.10 -1.60
C SER A 67 -6.09 -13.28 -2.17
N LEU A 68 -6.84 -13.10 -3.26
CA LEU A 68 -7.67 -14.17 -3.84
C LEU A 68 -6.81 -15.25 -4.51
N PRO A 69 -7.22 -16.53 -4.44
CA PRO A 69 -6.64 -17.58 -5.27
C PRO A 69 -6.71 -17.22 -6.77
N GLU A 70 -5.71 -17.64 -7.54
CA GLU A 70 -5.61 -17.32 -8.98
C GLU A 70 -6.86 -17.73 -9.76
N ASP A 71 -7.41 -18.91 -9.47
CA ASP A 71 -8.64 -19.42 -10.09
C ASP A 71 -9.85 -18.51 -9.82
N MET A 72 -9.99 -18.04 -8.57
CA MET A 72 -11.08 -17.15 -8.17
C MET A 72 -10.91 -15.77 -8.80
N ARG A 73 -9.68 -15.26 -8.85
CA ARG A 73 -9.33 -13.98 -9.46
C ARG A 73 -9.62 -13.95 -10.95
N ALA A 74 -9.24 -15.01 -11.67
CA ALA A 74 -9.54 -15.17 -13.09
C ALA A 74 -11.06 -15.23 -13.34
N ALA A 75 -11.82 -15.85 -12.44
CA ALA A 75 -13.28 -15.83 -12.50
C ALA A 75 -13.85 -14.41 -12.32
N PHE A 76 -13.31 -13.60 -11.40
CA PHE A 76 -13.70 -12.19 -11.25
C PHE A 76 -13.33 -11.33 -12.46
N ASP A 77 -12.13 -11.51 -13.03
CA ASP A 77 -11.67 -10.79 -14.24
C ASP A 77 -12.57 -11.05 -15.44
N SER A 78 -13.11 -12.27 -15.54
CA SER A 78 -14.03 -12.63 -16.61
C SER A 78 -15.42 -12.00 -16.46
N GLN A 79 -15.76 -11.45 -15.28
CA GLN A 79 -17.08 -10.92 -14.93
C GLN A 79 -18.24 -11.91 -15.14
N GLU A 80 -17.95 -13.21 -15.26
CA GLU A 80 -18.94 -14.27 -15.51
C GLU A 80 -19.27 -15.02 -14.22
N VAL A 81 -20.53 -14.97 -13.80
CA VAL A 81 -21.03 -15.72 -12.62
C VAL A 81 -20.84 -17.24 -12.78
N ALA A 82 -20.93 -17.75 -14.01
CA ALA A 82 -20.74 -19.17 -14.32
C ALA A 82 -19.34 -19.67 -13.98
N ARG A 83 -18.30 -18.85 -14.26
CA ARG A 83 -16.91 -19.16 -13.91
C ARG A 83 -16.73 -19.23 -12.39
N LEU A 84 -17.39 -18.34 -11.65
CA LEU A 84 -17.32 -18.34 -10.19
C LEU A 84 -17.95 -19.62 -9.61
N GLN A 85 -19.04 -20.11 -10.20
CA GLN A 85 -19.67 -21.39 -9.83
C GLN A 85 -18.76 -22.59 -10.10
N GLU A 86 -18.06 -22.62 -11.25
CA GLU A 86 -17.07 -23.67 -11.53
C GLU A 86 -15.93 -23.68 -10.50
N VAL A 87 -15.48 -22.52 -10.06
CA VAL A 87 -14.45 -22.40 -9.01
C VAL A 87 -15.01 -22.87 -7.67
N ALA A 88 -16.28 -22.59 -7.37
CA ALA A 88 -16.96 -23.07 -6.17
C ALA A 88 -17.09 -24.61 -6.12
N GLU A 89 -17.23 -25.26 -7.27
CA GLU A 89 -17.29 -26.72 -7.39
C GLU A 89 -15.91 -27.39 -7.33
N LYS A 90 -14.88 -26.72 -7.84
CA LYS A 90 -13.50 -27.24 -7.86
C LYS A 90 -12.79 -27.07 -6.52
N MET A 91 -13.07 -25.99 -5.78
CA MET A 91 -12.39 -25.66 -4.55
C MET A 91 -13.15 -26.18 -3.32
N ASP A 92 -12.43 -26.33 -2.19
CA ASP A 92 -13.07 -26.64 -0.92
C ASP A 92 -14.09 -25.56 -0.52
N ARG A 93 -15.25 -26.03 -0.04
CA ARG A 93 -16.40 -25.17 0.27
C ARG A 93 -16.09 -24.17 1.39
N GLU A 94 -15.30 -24.55 2.39
CA GLU A 94 -14.96 -23.66 3.51
C GLU A 94 -14.05 -22.53 3.03
N VAL A 95 -13.05 -22.86 2.21
CA VAL A 95 -12.12 -21.90 1.61
C VAL A 95 -12.87 -20.94 0.67
N PHE A 96 -13.77 -21.46 -0.16
CA PHE A 96 -14.55 -20.65 -1.09
C PHE A 96 -15.46 -19.67 -0.34
N THR A 97 -16.17 -20.14 0.68
CA THR A 97 -17.06 -19.31 1.49
C THR A 97 -16.28 -18.22 2.23
N TYR A 98 -15.10 -18.55 2.76
CA TYR A 98 -14.22 -17.57 3.42
C TYR A 98 -13.81 -16.43 2.49
N HIS A 99 -13.33 -16.74 1.28
CA HIS A 99 -12.94 -15.71 0.31
C HIS A 99 -14.13 -14.94 -0.25
N LEU A 100 -15.26 -15.62 -0.51
CA LEU A 100 -16.48 -14.98 -1.00
C LEU A 100 -17.03 -13.96 0.00
N GLN A 101 -17.04 -14.29 1.30
CA GLN A 101 -17.47 -13.35 2.34
C GLN A 101 -16.60 -12.09 2.34
N ARG A 102 -15.28 -12.23 2.19
CA ARG A 102 -14.36 -11.09 2.09
C ARG A 102 -14.60 -10.24 0.84
N CYS A 103 -14.99 -10.86 -0.28
CA CYS A 103 -15.39 -10.12 -1.48
C CYS A 103 -16.68 -9.31 -1.25
N ILE A 104 -17.61 -9.83 -0.45
CA ILE A 104 -18.84 -9.12 -0.09
C ILE A 104 -18.52 -7.97 0.87
N ASP A 105 -17.76 -8.23 1.94
CA ASP A 105 -17.39 -7.25 2.96
C ASP A 105 -16.56 -6.09 2.40
N SER A 106 -15.73 -6.36 1.39
CA SER A 106 -15.00 -5.31 0.66
C SER A 106 -15.81 -4.62 -0.43
N GLY A 107 -17.01 -5.11 -0.78
CA GLY A 107 -17.83 -4.59 -1.87
C GLY A 107 -17.32 -4.94 -3.28
N LEU A 108 -16.35 -5.86 -3.40
CA LEU A 108 -15.89 -6.42 -4.67
C LEU A 108 -16.99 -7.28 -5.34
N TRP A 109 -17.89 -7.87 -4.54
CA TRP A 109 -19.01 -8.68 -5.01
C TRP A 109 -20.32 -8.28 -4.32
N ILE A 110 -21.36 -8.01 -5.10
CA ILE A 110 -22.69 -7.70 -4.58
C ILE A 110 -23.60 -8.90 -4.84
N PRO A 111 -23.99 -9.67 -3.80
CA PRO A 111 -24.99 -10.71 -3.93
C PRO A 111 -26.35 -10.04 -4.15
N ASP A 112 -26.89 -10.21 -5.36
CA ASP A 112 -28.13 -9.63 -5.86
C ASP A 112 -28.18 -8.10 -5.97
N ALA A 113 -28.46 -7.61 -7.18
CA ALA A 113 -28.58 -6.18 -7.51
C ALA A 113 -29.66 -5.40 -6.71
N ASN A 114 -30.44 -6.08 -5.86
CA ASN A 114 -31.47 -5.50 -5.00
C ASN A 114 -31.03 -5.24 -3.55
N ALA A 115 -29.93 -5.84 -3.07
CA ALA A 115 -29.46 -5.63 -1.70
C ALA A 115 -28.79 -4.25 -1.48
N ALA A 116 -28.34 -3.60 -2.56
CA ALA A 116 -27.67 -2.29 -2.53
C ALA A 116 -28.56 -1.11 -2.07
N LYS A 117 -29.85 -1.33 -1.77
CA LYS A 117 -30.78 -0.26 -1.34
C LYS A 117 -31.04 -0.18 0.16
N GLU A 118 -30.62 -1.16 0.97
CA GLU A 118 -30.99 -1.17 2.40
C GLU A 118 -29.98 -0.47 3.32
N GLU A 119 -28.70 -0.32 2.93
CA GLU A 119 -27.68 0.22 3.85
C GLU A 119 -27.51 1.74 3.82
N THR A 120 -28.02 2.44 2.80
CA THR A 120 -27.88 3.92 2.72
C THR A 120 -28.87 4.70 3.60
N VAL A 121 -29.81 4.04 4.28
CA VAL A 121 -30.90 4.73 5.02
C VAL A 121 -30.62 4.89 6.52
N ASN A 122 -29.66 4.17 7.12
CA ASN A 122 -29.58 4.07 8.58
C ASN A 122 -28.54 4.94 9.29
N ASN A 123 -27.85 5.87 8.62
CA ASN A 123 -26.95 6.82 9.29
C ASN A 123 -27.31 8.26 8.92
N ASN A 124 -28.32 8.82 9.60
CA ASN A 124 -28.59 10.26 9.69
C ASN A 124 -28.68 10.66 11.17
#